data_AF-Q0UPV9-F1
#
_entry.id   AF-Q0UPV9-F1
#
_cell.length_a   1.000
_cell.length_b   1.000
_cell.length_c   1.000
_cell.angle_alpha   90.00
_cell.angle_beta   90.00
_cell.angle_gamma   90.00
#
_symmetry.space_group_name_H-M   'P 1'
#
loop_
_entity.id
_entity.type
_entity.pdbx_description
1 polymer ?
#
loop_
_entity_poly.entity_id
_entity_poly.type
_entity_poly.pdbx_seq_one_letter_code
_entity_poly.pdbx_strand_id
1 'polypeptide(L)'
;MSALTSYIDDGCRYMLVQCRNSTRSFDPEGADTDEKTNELCANAYQICYTIVDFAMVKLDRSIYNIRVKPEYSVNAAYVEYLNSDDIMRSTSAQVHYTTGSEAVMRAFDSYGGEVHGTQLKSLASLLARGIRVALIHGDADIICNWYGGENASLELAELMPGYRDIFPIAGYADIMVINSYIGGHVCQYGNLSFS
;
A
#
# COMPACT_ATOMS: atom_id res chain seq x y z
N MET A 1 2.30 18.75 6.37
CA MET A 1 2.75 18.92 4.96
C MET A 1 2.99 17.53 4.43
N SER A 2 2.08 17.00 3.61
CA SER A 2 2.25 15.63 3.08
C SER A 2 3.42 15.66 2.10
N ALA A 3 4.24 14.60 2.09
CA ALA A 3 5.37 14.45 1.16
C ALA A 3 4.95 14.58 -0.33
N LEU A 4 3.64 14.50 -0.62
CA LEU A 4 3.07 14.68 -1.95
C LEU A 4 2.89 16.16 -2.38
N THR A 5 3.16 17.13 -1.51
CA THR A 5 2.90 18.56 -1.76
C THR A 5 4.14 19.45 -1.96
N SER A 6 5.36 18.92 -1.85
CA SER A 6 6.55 19.74 -2.15
C SER A 6 6.73 19.89 -3.66
N TYR A 7 6.31 21.02 -4.22
CA TYR A 7 6.63 21.51 -5.57
C TYR A 7 8.11 21.91 -5.66
N ILE A 8 9.01 20.97 -5.41
CA ILE A 8 10.44 21.13 -5.64
C ILE A 8 10.72 20.40 -6.95
N ASP A 9 11.45 21.05 -7.86
CA ASP A 9 11.99 20.37 -9.04
C ASP A 9 12.73 19.10 -8.57
N ASP A 10 12.48 17.95 -9.20
CA ASP A 10 12.98 16.63 -8.80
C ASP A 10 12.41 16.03 -7.48
N GLY A 11 11.34 16.59 -6.92
CA GLY A 11 10.64 16.01 -5.76
C GLY A 11 9.84 14.74 -6.07
N CYS A 12 9.43 13.99 -5.03
CA CYS A 12 8.68 12.72 -5.16
C CYS A 12 7.51 12.79 -6.15
N ARG A 13 6.61 13.79 -6.00
CA ARG A 13 5.47 13.96 -6.91
C ARG A 13 5.90 14.14 -8.37
N TYR A 14 6.94 14.95 -8.61
CA TYR A 14 7.45 15.19 -9.96
C TYR A 14 7.98 13.88 -10.57
N MET A 15 8.82 13.16 -9.83
CA MET A 15 9.40 11.90 -10.28
C MET A 15 8.34 10.83 -10.54
N LEU A 16 7.30 10.74 -9.69
CA LEU A 16 6.16 9.85 -9.90
C LEU A 16 5.42 10.18 -11.21
N VAL A 17 5.23 11.46 -11.54
CA VAL A 17 4.59 11.85 -12.80
C VAL A 17 5.43 11.43 -14.00
N GLN A 18 6.76 11.62 -13.94
CA GLN A 18 7.67 11.21 -15.02
C GLN A 18 7.64 9.69 -15.22
N CYS A 19 7.82 8.91 -14.15
CA CYS A 19 7.72 7.45 -14.18
C CYS A 19 6.39 7.01 -14.81
N ARG A 20 5.25 7.47 -14.28
CA ARG A 20 3.92 7.05 -14.74
C ARG A 20 3.63 7.45 -16.18
N ASN A 21 4.16 8.59 -16.65
CA ASN A 21 4.03 8.99 -18.05
C ASN A 21 4.88 8.09 -18.97
N SER A 22 6.09 7.72 -18.53
CA SER A 22 6.96 6.77 -19.24
C SER A 22 6.32 5.40 -19.33
N THR A 23 5.84 4.84 -18.20
CA THR A 23 5.12 3.56 -18.14
C THR A 23 3.94 3.54 -19.11
N ARG A 24 3.10 4.58 -19.14
CA ARG A 24 1.97 4.63 -20.09
C ARG A 24 2.36 4.61 -21.56
N SER A 25 3.56 5.12 -21.88
CA SER A 25 4.01 5.28 -23.27
C SER A 25 4.84 4.09 -23.75
N PHE A 26 5.63 3.49 -22.87
CA PHE A 26 6.68 2.53 -23.22
C PHE A 26 6.54 1.17 -22.52
N ASP A 27 5.76 1.08 -21.43
CA ASP A 27 5.45 -0.17 -20.75
C ASP A 27 3.99 -0.22 -20.24
N PRO A 28 3.00 -0.17 -21.15
CA PRO A 28 1.59 -0.11 -20.77
C PRO A 28 1.06 -1.40 -20.14
N GLU A 29 1.77 -2.52 -20.33
CA GLU A 29 1.41 -3.83 -19.77
C GLU A 29 2.07 -4.09 -18.41
N GLY A 30 3.06 -3.28 -18.01
CA GLY A 30 3.83 -3.47 -16.78
C GLY A 30 4.69 -4.73 -16.84
N ALA A 31 5.31 -4.97 -17.99
CA ALA A 31 6.15 -6.14 -18.24
C ALA A 31 7.62 -5.90 -17.83
N ASP A 32 7.97 -4.68 -17.40
CA ASP A 32 9.30 -4.26 -16.97
C ASP A 32 10.36 -4.44 -18.07
N THR A 33 9.99 -4.33 -19.34
CA THR A 33 10.90 -4.56 -20.48
C THR A 33 11.62 -3.31 -20.98
N ASP A 34 11.15 -2.11 -20.64
CA ASP A 34 11.78 -0.85 -21.05
C ASP A 34 12.73 -0.34 -19.94
N GLU A 35 14.03 -0.58 -20.13
CA GLU A 35 15.06 -0.25 -19.14
C GLU A 35 15.02 1.22 -18.70
N LYS A 36 14.73 2.14 -19.63
CA LYS A 36 14.67 3.58 -19.33
C LYS A 36 13.49 3.92 -18.43
N THR A 37 12.33 3.34 -18.67
CA THR A 37 11.15 3.48 -17.80
C THR A 37 11.43 2.89 -16.44
N ASN A 38 12.05 1.71 -16.38
CA ASN A 38 12.42 1.05 -15.13
C ASN A 38 13.36 1.91 -14.29
N GLU A 39 14.42 2.47 -14.88
CA GLU A 39 15.33 3.39 -14.18
C GLU A 39 14.61 4.64 -13.66
N LEU A 40 13.72 5.23 -14.46
CA LEU A 40 12.93 6.39 -14.04
C LEU A 40 12.03 6.05 -12.86
N CYS A 41 11.38 4.89 -12.88
CA CYS A 41 10.49 4.44 -11.82
C CYS A 41 11.24 4.01 -10.56
N ALA A 42 12.37 3.33 -10.69
CA ALA A 42 13.24 3.01 -9.57
C ALA A 42 13.76 4.27 -8.86
N ASN A 43 14.20 5.28 -9.64
CA ASN A 43 14.61 6.57 -9.08
C ASN A 43 13.46 7.30 -8.39
N ALA A 44 12.26 7.28 -8.99
CA ALA A 44 11.08 7.88 -8.39
C ALA A 44 10.71 7.21 -7.05
N TYR A 45 10.75 5.88 -7.01
CA TYR A 45 10.55 5.11 -5.79
C TYR A 45 11.57 5.50 -4.71
N GLN A 46 12.87 5.50 -5.01
CA GLN A 46 13.91 5.82 -4.04
C GLN A 46 13.78 7.22 -3.45
N ILE A 47 13.46 8.23 -4.27
CA ILE A 47 13.26 9.61 -3.80
C ILE A 47 12.04 9.69 -2.87
N CYS A 48 10.93 9.07 -3.24
CA CYS A 48 9.73 9.05 -2.41
C CYS A 48 9.97 8.30 -1.09
N TYR A 49 10.61 7.13 -1.16
CA TYR A 49 10.90 6.28 -0.01
C TYR A 49 11.82 6.98 0.99
N THR A 50 12.89 7.64 0.52
CA THR A 50 13.83 8.36 1.39
C THR A 50 13.14 9.42 2.24
N ILE A 51 12.17 10.15 1.69
CA ILE A 51 11.42 11.17 2.42
C ILE A 51 10.57 10.54 3.53
N VAL A 52 9.89 9.43 3.21
CA VAL A 52 9.03 8.71 4.16
C VAL A 52 9.86 8.04 5.25
N ASP A 53 10.92 7.34 4.88
CA ASP A 53 11.82 6.64 5.79
C ASP A 53 12.50 7.62 6.76
N PHE A 54 12.99 8.76 6.26
CA PHE A 54 13.55 9.80 7.12
C PHE A 54 12.54 10.37 8.11
N ALA A 55 11.28 10.56 7.69
CA ALA A 55 10.22 10.99 8.58
C ALA A 55 9.91 9.91 9.64
N MET A 56 9.95 8.64 9.26
CA MET A 56 9.69 7.49 10.14
C MET A 56 10.78 7.27 11.18
N VAL A 57 12.06 7.31 10.79
CA VAL A 57 13.20 7.18 11.72
C VAL A 57 13.14 8.22 12.83
N LYS A 58 12.67 9.44 12.53
CA LYS A 58 12.56 10.53 13.52
C LYS A 58 11.41 10.36 14.52
N LEU A 59 10.38 9.57 14.20
CA LEU A 59 9.18 9.44 15.04
C LEU A 59 9.42 8.60 16.30
N ASP A 60 10.50 7.80 16.37
CA ASP A 60 10.77 6.85 17.48
C ASP A 60 9.54 5.97 17.81
N ARG A 61 8.81 5.57 16.78
CA ARG A 61 7.60 4.72 16.87
C ARG A 61 7.66 3.61 15.83
N SER A 62 6.98 2.51 16.11
CA SER A 62 6.82 1.45 15.12
C SER A 62 6.05 1.97 13.91
N ILE A 63 6.57 1.71 12.71
CA ILE A 63 5.93 2.07 11.44
C ILE A 63 4.59 1.36 11.23
N TYR A 64 4.38 0.24 11.93
CA TYR A 64 3.15 -0.57 11.87
C TYR A 64 2.14 -0.21 12.98
N ASN A 65 2.56 0.55 14.00
CA ASN A 65 1.69 0.96 15.10
C ASN A 65 2.30 2.16 15.85
N ILE A 66 1.76 3.37 15.61
CA ILE A 66 2.24 4.62 16.22
C ILE A 66 2.16 4.66 17.75
N ARG A 67 1.38 3.76 18.36
CA ARG A 67 1.16 3.72 19.82
C ARG A 67 2.31 3.03 20.56
N VAL A 68 3.20 2.34 19.85
CA VAL A 68 4.31 1.58 20.45
C VAL A 68 5.64 2.01 19.88
N LYS A 69 6.71 1.77 20.65
CA LYS A 69 8.08 1.95 20.16
C LYS A 69 8.48 0.83 19.18
N PRO A 70 9.49 1.05 18.31
CA PRO A 70 9.90 0.07 17.30
C PRO A 70 10.25 -1.32 17.86
N GLU A 71 10.81 -1.39 19.06
CA GLU A 71 11.25 -2.63 19.73
C GLU A 71 10.11 -3.55 20.19
N TYR A 72 8.86 -3.07 20.18
CA TYR A 72 7.67 -3.87 20.55
C TYR A 72 6.95 -4.46 19.33
N SER A 73 7.67 -4.67 18.23
CA SER A 73 7.17 -5.33 17.03
C SER A 73 6.79 -6.80 17.28
N VAL A 74 6.15 -7.43 16.29
CA VAL A 74 5.64 -8.81 16.40
C VAL A 74 6.77 -9.77 16.79
N ASN A 75 6.53 -10.57 17.83
CA ASN A 75 7.49 -11.56 18.32
C ASN A 75 7.88 -12.55 17.19
N ALA A 76 9.18 -12.78 17.00
CA ALA A 76 9.73 -13.65 15.97
C ALA A 76 9.66 -15.16 16.31
N ALA A 77 9.05 -15.57 17.42
CA ALA A 77 8.96 -16.98 17.84
C ALA A 77 8.30 -17.89 16.80
N TYR A 78 7.42 -17.36 15.95
CA TYR A 78 6.85 -18.13 14.83
C TYR A 78 7.91 -18.53 13.80
N VAL A 79 8.96 -17.72 13.61
CA VAL A 79 10.09 -18.02 12.72
C VAL A 79 10.87 -19.22 13.27
N GLU A 80 11.12 -19.24 14.58
CA GLU A 80 11.77 -20.37 15.26
C GLU A 80 10.91 -21.64 15.15
N TYR A 81 9.60 -21.52 15.40
CA TYR A 81 8.67 -22.63 15.27
C TYR A 81 8.65 -23.22 13.85
N LEU A 82 8.55 -22.37 12.83
CA LEU A 82 8.53 -22.79 11.42
C LEU A 82 9.86 -23.43 10.97
N ASN A 83 10.98 -23.07 11.63
CA ASN A 83 12.31 -23.62 11.37
C ASN A 83 12.70 -24.79 12.28
N SER A 84 11.77 -25.30 13.10
CA SER A 84 12.03 -26.51 13.87
C SER A 84 12.05 -27.75 12.96
N ASP A 85 12.92 -28.71 13.28
CA ASP A 85 13.10 -29.95 12.50
C ASP A 85 11.80 -30.71 12.28
N ASP A 86 10.92 -30.74 13.29
CA ASP A 86 9.63 -31.42 13.20
C ASP A 86 8.71 -30.74 12.19
N ILE A 87 8.64 -29.41 12.20
CA ILE A 87 7.79 -28.64 11.28
C ILE A 87 8.35 -28.70 9.86
N MET A 88 9.65 -28.53 9.68
CA MET A 88 10.27 -28.62 8.35
C MET A 88 10.09 -30.01 7.73
N ARG A 89 10.29 -31.09 8.51
CA ARG A 89 10.04 -32.45 8.02
C ARG A 89 8.57 -32.69 7.69
N SER A 90 7.65 -32.24 8.55
CA SER A 90 6.21 -32.44 8.33
C SER A 90 5.67 -31.69 7.10
N THR A 91 6.25 -30.54 6.78
CA THR A 91 5.90 -29.71 5.62
C THR A 91 6.73 -30.03 4.38
N SER A 92 7.76 -30.88 4.51
CA SER A 92 8.76 -31.14 3.48
C SER A 92 9.48 -29.88 2.98
N ALA A 93 9.61 -28.86 3.84
CA ALA A 93 10.34 -27.65 3.53
C ALA A 93 11.83 -27.95 3.35
N GLN A 94 12.41 -27.51 2.23
CA GLN A 94 13.81 -27.77 1.88
C GLN A 94 14.76 -26.66 2.33
N VAL A 95 14.23 -25.50 2.72
CA VAL A 95 14.99 -24.33 3.16
C VAL A 95 14.32 -23.72 4.39
N HIS A 96 15.12 -23.04 5.21
CA HIS A 96 14.60 -22.31 6.36
C HIS A 96 13.66 -21.19 5.93
N TYR A 97 12.57 -21.07 6.65
CA TYR A 97 11.64 -19.95 6.56
C TYR A 97 12.33 -18.64 6.97
N THR A 98 12.09 -17.61 6.16
CA THR A 98 12.40 -16.21 6.46
C THR A 98 11.12 -15.39 6.35
N THR A 99 11.04 -14.28 7.08
CA THR A 99 9.86 -13.39 7.08
C THR A 99 9.64 -12.69 5.75
N GLY A 100 10.67 -12.59 4.93
CA GLY A 100 10.63 -12.09 3.56
C GLY A 100 11.89 -12.50 2.78
N SER A 101 11.91 -12.16 1.50
CA SER A 101 13.05 -12.40 0.61
C SER A 101 13.63 -11.06 0.15
N GLU A 102 14.82 -10.74 0.64
CA GLU A 102 15.54 -9.50 0.27
C GLU A 102 15.88 -9.48 -1.24
N ALA A 103 16.12 -10.65 -1.84
CA ALA A 103 16.34 -10.76 -3.28
C ALA A 103 15.08 -10.36 -4.09
N VAL A 104 13.90 -10.79 -3.64
CA VAL A 104 12.63 -10.42 -4.29
C VAL A 104 12.35 -8.93 -4.07
N MET A 105 12.53 -8.42 -2.85
CA MET A 105 12.34 -7.00 -2.54
C MET A 105 13.22 -6.11 -3.44
N ARG A 106 14.53 -6.40 -3.51
CA ARG A 106 15.45 -5.67 -4.40
C ARG A 106 15.05 -5.73 -5.87
N ALA A 107 14.50 -6.85 -6.34
CA ALA A 107 14.02 -6.95 -7.70
C ALA A 107 12.86 -5.96 -7.95
N PHE A 108 11.84 -5.95 -7.10
CA PHE A 108 10.72 -4.99 -7.21
C PHE A 108 11.18 -3.53 -7.11
N ASP A 109 12.11 -3.23 -6.20
CA ASP A 109 12.67 -1.88 -6.04
C ASP A 109 13.43 -1.44 -7.30
N SER A 110 14.16 -2.35 -7.94
CA SER A 110 14.98 -2.04 -9.12
C SER A 110 14.18 -1.70 -10.39
N TYR A 111 12.90 -2.08 -10.43
CA TYR A 111 11.96 -1.74 -11.51
C TYR A 111 10.95 -0.66 -11.10
N GLY A 112 10.97 -0.23 -9.82
CA GLY A 112 10.02 0.74 -9.28
C GLY A 112 8.56 0.25 -9.32
N GLY A 113 8.33 -1.05 -9.15
CA GLY A 113 7.00 -1.66 -9.32
C GLY A 113 5.90 -1.03 -8.45
N GLU A 114 6.26 -0.49 -7.28
CA GLU A 114 5.31 0.17 -6.37
C GLU A 114 4.73 1.48 -6.94
N VAL A 115 5.47 2.16 -7.83
CA VAL A 115 5.14 3.53 -8.25
C VAL A 115 4.47 3.66 -9.62
N HIS A 116 4.29 2.55 -10.34
CA HIS A 116 3.67 2.48 -11.67
C HIS A 116 2.26 3.10 -11.75
N GLY A 117 1.52 3.13 -10.64
CA GLY A 117 0.27 3.89 -10.51
C GLY A 117 -0.95 3.30 -11.25
N THR A 118 -0.95 1.99 -11.50
CA THR A 118 -2.04 1.26 -12.16
C THR A 118 -3.08 0.68 -11.20
N GLN A 119 -2.81 0.71 -9.89
CA GLN A 119 -3.58 0.03 -8.86
C GLN A 119 -5.03 0.54 -8.79
N LEU A 120 -5.25 1.85 -8.72
CA LEU A 120 -6.60 2.43 -8.65
C LEU A 120 -7.42 2.14 -9.92
N LYS A 121 -6.79 2.15 -11.10
CA LYS A 121 -7.46 1.78 -12.36
C LYS A 121 -7.87 0.31 -12.36
N SER A 122 -7.04 -0.55 -11.79
CA SER A 122 -7.33 -1.98 -11.66
C SER A 122 -8.52 -2.22 -10.71
N LEU A 123 -8.55 -1.52 -9.57
CA LEU A 123 -9.68 -1.55 -8.64
C LEU A 123 -10.97 -0.99 -9.28
N ALA A 124 -10.87 0.09 -10.05
CA ALA A 124 -12.00 0.65 -10.80
C ALA A 124 -12.56 -0.36 -11.81
N SER A 125 -11.69 -1.10 -12.51
CA SER A 125 -12.11 -2.17 -13.43
C SER A 125 -12.86 -3.30 -12.71
N LEU A 126 -12.43 -3.68 -11.50
CA LEU A 126 -13.15 -4.66 -10.68
C LEU A 126 -14.54 -4.13 -10.28
N LEU A 127 -14.63 -2.89 -9.80
CA LEU A 127 -15.90 -2.25 -9.45
C LEU A 127 -16.86 -2.17 -10.66
N ALA A 128 -16.35 -1.81 -11.83
CA ALA A 128 -17.12 -1.76 -13.08
C ALA A 128 -17.71 -3.12 -13.48
N ARG A 129 -17.07 -4.21 -13.07
CA ARG A 129 -17.54 -5.60 -13.26
C ARG A 129 -18.49 -6.07 -12.16
N GLY A 130 -18.88 -5.20 -11.23
CA GLY A 130 -19.76 -5.54 -10.12
C GLY A 130 -19.07 -6.29 -8.97
N ILE A 131 -17.74 -6.34 -8.96
CA ILE A 131 -16.96 -6.95 -7.87
C ILE A 131 -16.91 -5.96 -6.71
N ARG A 132 -17.08 -6.46 -5.48
CA ARG A 132 -16.98 -5.64 -4.27
C ARG A 132 -15.52 -5.36 -3.94
N VAL A 133 -15.20 -4.11 -3.64
CA VAL A 133 -13.88 -3.65 -3.20
C VAL A 133 -14.02 -3.04 -1.81
N ALA A 134 -13.34 -3.63 -0.84
CA ALA A 134 -13.25 -3.12 0.52
C ALA A 134 -11.80 -2.73 0.81
N LEU A 135 -11.60 -1.48 1.19
CA LEU A 135 -10.32 -0.94 1.66
C LEU A 135 -10.37 -0.89 3.18
N ILE A 136 -9.53 -1.69 3.84
CA ILE A 136 -9.54 -1.84 5.31
C ILE A 136 -8.20 -1.39 5.85
N HIS A 137 -8.19 -0.39 6.73
CA HIS A 137 -6.98 0.23 7.27
C HIS A 137 -7.03 0.34 8.80
N GLY A 138 -5.94 -0.04 9.46
CA GLY A 138 -5.80 0.18 10.89
C GLY A 138 -5.53 1.65 11.20
N ASP A 139 -6.25 2.23 12.17
CA ASP A 139 -6.14 3.63 12.59
C ASP A 139 -4.75 4.01 13.16
N ALA A 140 -3.99 3.02 13.62
CA ALA A 140 -2.68 3.20 14.22
C ALA A 140 -1.50 2.92 13.26
N ASP A 141 -1.76 2.42 12.06
CA ASP A 141 -0.70 2.14 11.08
C ASP A 141 -0.14 3.45 10.50
N ILE A 142 1.18 3.55 10.36
CA ILE A 142 1.83 4.76 9.79
C ILE A 142 2.13 4.54 8.31
N ILE A 143 2.72 3.39 7.97
CA ILE A 143 3.24 3.13 6.63
C ILE A 143 2.15 3.02 5.57
N CYS A 144 0.99 2.48 5.92
CA CYS A 144 -0.21 2.43 5.09
C CYS A 144 -1.42 3.01 5.85
N ASN A 145 -1.23 4.19 6.43
CA ASN A 145 -2.20 4.84 7.31
C ASN A 145 -3.59 5.04 6.71
N TRP A 146 -4.58 5.12 7.61
CA TRP A 146 -5.98 5.42 7.33
C TRP A 146 -6.19 6.63 6.41
N TYR A 147 -5.49 7.75 6.64
CA TYR A 147 -5.67 8.95 5.80
C TYR A 147 -5.28 8.72 4.33
N GLY A 148 -4.22 7.95 4.10
CA GLY A 148 -3.80 7.53 2.76
C GLY A 148 -4.84 6.62 2.10
N GLY A 149 -5.38 5.67 2.88
CA GLY A 149 -6.47 4.80 2.44
C GLY A 149 -7.75 5.56 2.09
N GLU A 150 -8.11 6.58 2.90
CA GLU A 150 -9.28 7.41 2.67
C GLU A 150 -9.16 8.17 1.36
N ASN A 151 -8.02 8.84 1.15
CA ASN A 151 -7.76 9.56 -0.08
C ASN A 151 -7.75 8.61 -1.30
N ALA A 152 -7.18 7.41 -1.17
CA ALA A 152 -7.22 6.39 -2.23
C ALA A 152 -8.66 5.94 -2.54
N SER A 153 -9.52 5.81 -1.52
CA SER A 153 -10.94 5.46 -1.70
C SER A 153 -11.72 6.56 -2.44
N LEU A 154 -11.42 7.83 -2.14
CA LEU A 154 -12.01 8.99 -2.81
C LEU A 154 -11.52 9.08 -4.27
N GLU A 155 -10.22 8.94 -4.52
CA GLU A 155 -9.66 8.90 -5.88
C GLU A 155 -10.24 7.72 -6.69
N LEU A 156 -10.44 6.56 -6.07
CA LEU A 156 -11.11 5.43 -6.72
C LEU A 156 -12.57 5.77 -7.07
N ALA A 157 -13.30 6.43 -6.18
CA ALA A 157 -14.67 6.87 -6.45
C ALA A 157 -14.74 7.89 -7.60
N GLU A 158 -13.74 8.79 -7.72
CA GLU A 158 -13.64 9.74 -8.84
C GLU A 158 -13.50 9.06 -10.20
N LEU A 159 -12.85 7.89 -10.26
CA LEU A 159 -12.70 7.09 -11.48
C LEU A 159 -13.98 6.34 -11.88
N MET A 160 -14.98 6.26 -11.01
CA MET A 160 -16.16 5.41 -11.18
C MET A 160 -17.45 6.23 -11.39
N PRO A 161 -18.08 6.15 -12.58
CA PRO A 161 -19.38 6.76 -12.82
C PRO A 161 -20.42 6.31 -11.78
N GLY A 162 -21.14 7.27 -11.20
CA GLY A 162 -22.16 7.03 -10.17
C GLY A 162 -21.61 6.94 -8.74
N TYR A 163 -20.30 6.82 -8.53
CA TYR A 163 -19.68 6.83 -7.20
C TYR A 163 -19.17 8.23 -6.83
N ARG A 164 -18.62 8.96 -7.80
CA ARG A 164 -17.99 10.28 -7.64
C ARG A 164 -18.76 11.25 -6.74
N ASP A 165 -20.08 11.34 -6.91
CA ASP A 165 -20.90 12.33 -6.19
C ASP A 165 -21.55 11.80 -4.92
N ILE A 166 -21.57 10.46 -4.72
CA ILE A 166 -22.33 9.81 -3.65
C ILE A 166 -21.40 9.24 -2.58
N PHE A 167 -20.32 8.56 -2.99
CA PHE A 167 -19.36 7.96 -2.05
C PHE A 167 -18.74 9.01 -1.10
N PRO A 168 -18.27 10.19 -1.57
CA PRO A 168 -17.68 11.19 -0.66
C PRO A 168 -18.66 11.78 0.37
N ILE A 169 -19.97 11.70 0.12
CA ILE A 169 -21.01 12.22 1.02
C ILE A 169 -21.77 11.12 1.78
N ALA A 170 -21.42 9.84 1.57
CA ALA A 170 -22.08 8.72 2.23
C ALA A 170 -21.90 8.76 3.77
N GLY A 171 -20.81 9.37 4.23
CA GLY A 171 -20.46 9.50 5.64
C GLY A 171 -20.03 8.18 6.27
N TYR A 172 -19.59 8.25 7.53
CA TYR A 172 -19.16 7.10 8.29
C TYR A 172 -20.28 6.55 9.17
N ALA A 173 -20.40 5.23 9.22
CA ALA A 173 -21.27 4.48 10.13
C ALA A 173 -20.46 3.47 10.95
N ASP A 174 -20.96 3.08 12.12
CA ASP A 174 -20.28 2.14 13.01
C ASP A 174 -20.26 0.70 12.47
N ILE A 175 -19.10 0.04 12.52
CA ILE A 175 -18.97 -1.40 12.34
C ILE A 175 -19.15 -2.07 13.71
N MET A 176 -20.26 -2.76 13.89
CA MET A 176 -20.55 -3.47 15.14
C MET A 176 -20.01 -4.90 15.11
N VAL A 177 -19.13 -5.25 16.04
CA VAL A 177 -18.68 -6.63 16.25
C VAL A 177 -19.74 -7.36 17.06
N ILE A 178 -20.55 -8.22 16.43
CA ILE A 178 -21.58 -9.08 17.02
C ILE A 178 -22.22 -8.49 18.30
N ASN A 179 -22.96 -7.38 18.16
CA ASN A 179 -23.68 -6.70 19.25
C ASN A 179 -22.86 -6.42 20.52
N SER A 180 -21.54 -6.30 20.42
CA SER A 180 -20.64 -6.14 21.57
C SER A 180 -20.02 -4.74 21.61
N TYR A 181 -19.18 -4.39 20.64
CA TYR A 181 -18.51 -3.09 20.58
C TYR A 181 -18.34 -2.60 19.13
N ILE A 182 -18.03 -1.30 19.01
CA ILE A 182 -17.70 -0.65 17.73
C ILE A 182 -16.26 -1.05 17.37
N GLY A 183 -16.11 -1.86 16.34
CA GLY A 183 -14.82 -2.34 15.85
C GLY A 183 -14.13 -1.43 14.83
N GLY A 184 -14.83 -0.40 14.36
CA GLY A 184 -14.35 0.56 13.38
C GLY A 184 -15.50 1.39 12.81
N HIS A 185 -15.20 2.18 11.79
CA HIS A 185 -16.20 2.97 11.07
C HIS A 185 -16.09 2.69 9.58
N VAL A 186 -17.19 2.72 8.85
CA VAL A 186 -17.22 2.46 7.41
C VAL A 186 -17.90 3.59 6.65
N CYS A 187 -17.27 4.06 5.59
CA CYS A 187 -17.90 4.80 4.51
C CYS A 187 -18.17 3.85 3.35
N GLN A 188 -19.42 3.76 2.89
CA GLN A 188 -19.80 2.78 1.87
C GLN A 188 -20.87 3.31 0.93
N TYR A 189 -20.68 3.03 -0.37
CA TYR A 189 -21.71 3.20 -1.38
C TYR A 189 -21.58 2.10 -2.44
N GLY A 190 -22.69 1.45 -2.80
CA GLY A 190 -22.69 0.36 -3.77
C GLY A 190 -21.72 -0.76 -3.39
N ASN A 191 -20.78 -1.05 -4.29
CA ASN A 191 -19.78 -2.11 -4.13
C ASN A 191 -18.43 -1.61 -3.58
N LEU A 192 -18.30 -0.33 -3.21
CA LEU A 192 -17.09 0.25 -2.64
C LEU A 192 -17.29 0.57 -1.16
N SER A 193 -16.37 0.11 -0.30
CA SER A 193 -16.31 0.48 1.11
C SER A 193 -14.90 0.82 1.56
N PHE A 194 -14.79 1.74 2.52
CA PHE A 194 -13.55 2.12 3.21
C PHE A 194 -13.76 2.11 4.73
N SER A 195 -12.89 1.42 5.47
CA SER A 195 -13.07 1.13 6.92
C SER A 195 -11.82 0.93 7.74
#